data_AF-I0ELG5-F1
#
_entry.id   AF-I0ELG5-F1
#
_cell.length_a   1.000
_cell.length_b   1.000
_cell.length_c   1.000
_cell.angle_alpha   90.00
_cell.angle_beta   90.00
_cell.angle_gamma   90.00
#
_symmetry.space_group_name_H-M   'P 1'
#
loop_
_entity.id
_entity.type
_entity.pdbx_description
1 polymer ?
#
loop_
_entity_poly.entity_id
_entity_poly.type
_entity_poly.pdbx_seq_one_letter_code
_entity_poly.pdbx_strand_id
1 'polypeptide(L)'
;MLKRILLSMSACYALLLAKPIIETKEPHLEDLQNKKAQYKDAPEWVFTKKHDLKNKEELGIANIPITNEKLGLEKATSDAKMRLILKFHNLFKAYRKELEHTGDLDEEQVDAIRAIVFGYLLNNTIATNTYVNKSTQTAVVKVAIIHCSLYELNRAVRKRFPSLNRTALEHISRRFKEKLGSICH
;
A
#
# COMPACT_ATOMS: atom_id res chain seq x y z
N MET A 1 16.35 49.55 57.15
CA MET A 1 15.02 49.08 56.72
C MET A 1 15.18 48.15 55.52
N LEU A 2 15.09 46.84 55.75
CA LEU A 2 15.03 45.78 54.74
C LEU A 2 13.63 45.68 54.13
N LYS A 3 13.52 45.54 52.80
CA LYS A 3 12.48 44.80 52.06
C LYS A 3 13.10 44.36 50.71
N ARG A 4 13.37 43.05 50.48
CA ARG A 4 12.48 42.01 49.90
C ARG A 4 12.35 42.19 48.36
N ILE A 5 12.58 41.23 47.45
CA ILE A 5 12.41 39.76 47.43
C ILE A 5 13.22 39.15 46.26
N LEU A 6 13.81 37.97 46.52
CA LEU A 6 14.27 37.00 45.52
C LEU A 6 13.10 36.46 44.68
N LEU A 7 13.21 36.50 43.35
CA LEU A 7 12.56 35.51 42.48
C LEU A 7 13.58 34.97 41.50
N SER A 8 14.41 34.09 42.05
CA SER A 8 15.11 33.03 41.36
C SER A 8 14.15 32.13 40.59
N MET A 9 14.62 31.61 39.45
CA MET A 9 14.45 30.19 39.10
C MET A 9 13.00 29.67 39.03
N SER A 10 12.20 30.12 38.07
CA SER A 10 10.97 29.38 37.70
C SER A 10 10.54 29.61 36.24
N ALA A 11 11.50 29.59 35.31
CA ALA A 11 11.19 29.51 33.87
C ALA A 11 11.82 28.28 33.20
N CYS A 12 12.48 27.40 33.97
CA CYS A 12 13.23 26.26 33.43
C CYS A 12 12.59 24.89 33.71
N TYR A 13 11.39 24.83 34.31
CA TYR A 13 10.72 23.55 34.64
C TYR A 13 9.43 23.27 33.85
N ALA A 14 8.96 24.20 33.02
CA ALA A 14 7.81 23.93 32.15
C ALA A 14 8.18 23.22 30.83
N LEU A 15 9.47 23.11 30.49
CA LEU A 15 9.95 22.46 29.26
C LEU A 15 10.26 20.97 29.41
N LEU A 16 10.08 20.38 30.61
CA LEU A 16 10.43 18.98 30.89
C LEU A 16 9.24 18.00 30.92
N LEU A 17 8.03 18.44 30.56
CA LEU A 17 6.83 17.57 30.56
C LEU A 17 6.11 17.47 29.20
N ALA A 18 6.70 17.97 28.12
CA ALA A 18 6.28 17.56 26.79
C ALA A 18 6.88 16.18 26.51
N LYS A 19 6.06 15.12 26.61
CA LYS A 19 6.39 13.81 26.01
C LYS A 19 6.92 14.07 24.60
N PRO A 20 8.04 13.44 24.19
CA PRO A 20 8.58 13.67 22.87
C PRO A 20 7.46 13.38 21.86
N ILE A 21 7.15 14.44 21.11
CA ILE A 21 6.28 14.45 19.96
C ILE A 21 6.77 13.31 19.05
N ILE A 22 5.88 12.32 18.84
CA ILE A 22 5.77 11.43 17.67
C ILE A 22 7.11 11.28 16.93
N GLU A 23 7.76 10.11 17.01
CA GLU A 23 8.90 9.78 16.13
C GLU A 23 8.59 10.30 14.71
N THR A 24 9.31 11.34 14.28
CA THR A 24 9.03 12.09 13.05
C THR A 24 9.35 11.28 11.79
N LYS A 25 9.96 10.10 11.96
CA LYS A 25 10.12 9.14 10.89
C LYS A 25 8.87 8.28 10.80
N GLU A 26 8.27 8.25 9.61
CA GLU A 26 7.25 7.26 9.32
C GLU A 26 7.84 5.86 9.56
N PRO A 27 7.08 4.96 10.21
CA PRO A 27 7.56 3.63 10.51
C PRO A 27 7.72 2.86 9.20
N HIS A 28 8.83 2.16 9.02
CA HIS A 28 9.06 1.32 7.85
C HIS A 28 8.77 -0.15 8.17
N LEU A 29 8.37 -0.91 7.15
CA LEU A 29 8.11 -2.35 7.33
C LEU A 29 9.37 -3.10 7.75
N GLU A 30 10.54 -2.69 7.25
CA GLU A 30 11.83 -3.25 7.62
C GLU A 30 12.14 -3.07 9.12
N ASP A 31 11.63 -2.00 9.73
CA ASP A 31 11.85 -1.71 11.15
C ASP A 31 11.12 -2.68 12.07
N LEU A 32 10.00 -3.27 11.62
CA LEU A 32 9.21 -4.22 12.41
C LEU A 32 10.03 -5.46 12.80
N GLN A 33 10.92 -5.92 11.92
CA GLN A 33 11.76 -7.09 12.19
C GLN A 33 12.80 -6.82 13.28
N ASN A 34 13.31 -5.59 13.34
CA ASN A 34 14.35 -5.17 14.28
C ASN A 34 13.75 -4.68 15.62
N LYS A 35 12.47 -4.33 15.64
CA LYS A 35 11.77 -3.77 16.81
C LYS A 35 10.78 -4.75 17.47
N LYS A 36 10.88 -6.07 17.25
CA LYS A 36 9.94 -7.08 17.82
C LYS A 36 9.61 -6.88 19.31
N ALA A 37 10.60 -6.52 20.12
CA ALA A 37 10.41 -6.29 21.55
C ALA A 37 9.49 -5.10 21.90
N GLN A 38 9.25 -4.18 20.97
CA GLN A 38 8.31 -3.05 21.09
C GLN A 38 6.87 -3.46 20.73
N TYR A 39 6.71 -4.62 20.08
CA TYR A 39 5.48 -5.19 19.54
C TYR A 39 5.17 -6.56 20.16
N LYS A 40 5.29 -6.67 21.49
CA LYS A 40 5.23 -7.98 22.20
C LYS A 40 3.89 -8.71 22.05
N ASP A 41 2.81 -7.97 21.84
CA ASP A 41 1.45 -8.47 21.63
C ASP A 41 1.09 -8.64 20.14
N ALA A 42 2.02 -8.34 19.23
CA ALA A 42 1.75 -8.46 17.81
C ALA A 42 1.68 -9.94 17.37
N PRO A 43 0.69 -10.29 16.54
CA PRO A 43 0.62 -11.62 15.94
C PRO A 43 1.77 -11.84 14.96
N GLU A 44 2.18 -13.10 14.75
CA GLU A 44 3.36 -13.45 13.94
C GLU A 44 3.35 -12.85 12.52
N TRP A 45 2.17 -12.71 11.91
CA TRP A 45 2.03 -12.17 10.56
C TRP A 45 2.51 -10.71 10.41
N VAL A 46 2.56 -9.94 11.51
CA VAL A 46 3.10 -8.56 11.51
C VAL A 46 4.57 -8.55 11.14
N PHE A 47 5.29 -9.64 11.42
CA PHE A 47 6.71 -9.76 11.17
C PHE A 47 7.03 -10.57 9.89
N THR A 48 6.03 -10.91 9.09
CA THR A 48 6.23 -11.64 7.83
C THR A 48 7.14 -10.84 6.91
N LYS A 49 8.21 -11.48 6.43
CA LYS A 49 9.15 -10.81 5.52
C LYS A 49 8.52 -10.68 4.13
N LYS A 50 8.98 -9.71 3.36
CA LYS A 50 8.48 -9.45 2.00
C LYS A 50 8.51 -10.69 1.09
N HIS A 51 9.52 -11.55 1.22
CA HIS A 51 9.63 -12.78 0.41
C HIS A 51 8.70 -13.92 0.86
N ASP A 52 8.18 -13.85 2.09
CA ASP A 52 7.25 -14.84 2.65
C ASP A 52 5.79 -14.49 2.34
N LEU A 53 5.53 -13.27 1.85
CA LEU A 53 4.21 -12.85 1.40
C LEU A 53 3.89 -13.49 0.04
N LYS A 54 2.65 -13.96 -0.13
CA LYS A 54 2.19 -14.43 -1.44
C LYS A 54 2.23 -13.28 -2.44
N ASN A 55 2.36 -13.59 -3.73
CA ASN A 55 2.43 -12.59 -4.82
C ASN A 55 1.23 -11.62 -4.87
N LYS A 56 0.11 -11.99 -4.24
CA LYS A 56 -1.13 -11.21 -4.16
C LYS A 56 -1.35 -10.50 -2.81
N GLU A 57 -0.36 -10.54 -1.93
CA GLU A 57 -0.40 -9.98 -0.57
C GLU A 57 0.63 -8.87 -0.40
N GLU A 58 0.35 -7.94 0.52
CA GLU A 58 1.27 -6.89 0.93
C GLU A 58 1.01 -6.46 2.37
N LEU A 59 2.03 -5.92 3.03
CA LEU A 59 1.91 -5.26 4.33
C LEU A 59 1.90 -3.72 4.20
N GLY A 60 1.15 -3.10 5.09
CA GLY A 60 0.97 -1.67 5.31
C GLY A 60 1.43 -1.32 6.70
N ILE A 61 2.09 -0.18 6.87
CA ILE A 61 2.42 0.34 8.18
C ILE A 61 2.24 1.86 8.18
N ALA A 62 1.67 2.39 9.25
CA ALA A 62 1.50 3.82 9.41
C ALA A 62 1.50 4.23 10.88
N ASN A 63 1.90 5.47 11.14
CA ASN A 63 1.65 6.10 12.43
C ASN A 63 0.15 6.34 12.62
N ILE A 64 -0.31 6.11 13.83
CA ILE A 64 -1.65 6.43 14.31
C ILE A 64 -1.57 7.79 14.99
N PRO A 65 -2.24 8.83 14.48
CA PRO A 65 -2.44 10.02 15.30
C PRO A 65 -3.23 9.63 16.55
N ILE A 66 -2.80 10.11 17.72
CA ILE A 66 -3.30 9.74 19.06
C ILE A 66 -4.83 9.70 19.17
N THR A 67 -5.52 10.51 18.36
CA THR A 67 -6.97 10.69 18.39
C THR A 67 -7.74 9.84 17.37
N ASN A 68 -7.08 9.10 16.47
CA ASN A 68 -7.78 8.43 15.38
C ASN A 68 -7.08 7.16 14.86
N GLU A 69 -7.37 6.02 15.50
CA GLU A 69 -6.92 4.68 15.07
C GLU A 69 -7.39 4.33 13.65
N LYS A 70 -8.62 4.72 13.30
CA LYS A 70 -9.20 4.48 11.98
C LYS A 70 -8.37 5.14 10.88
N LEU A 71 -7.94 6.38 11.08
CA LEU A 71 -7.09 7.09 10.11
C LEU A 71 -5.74 6.41 9.91
N GLY A 72 -5.13 5.87 10.98
CA GLY A 72 -3.90 5.10 10.88
C GLY A 72 -4.08 3.81 10.09
N LEU A 73 -5.17 3.07 10.34
CA LEU A 73 -5.52 1.86 9.59
C LEU A 73 -5.81 2.15 8.11
N GLU A 74 -6.55 3.22 7.80
CA GLU A 74 -6.83 3.64 6.43
C GLU A 74 -5.56 4.05 5.68
N LYS A 75 -4.65 4.77 6.34
CA LYS A 75 -3.35 5.14 5.77
C LYS A 75 -2.50 3.90 5.51
N ALA A 76 -2.36 3.00 6.50
CA ALA A 76 -1.61 1.75 6.34
C ALA A 76 -2.20 0.87 5.23
N THR A 77 -3.53 0.77 5.16
CA THR A 77 -4.24 0.04 4.08
C THR A 77 -3.94 0.64 2.72
N SER A 78 -4.05 1.96 2.58
CA SER A 78 -3.82 2.66 1.31
C SER A 78 -2.38 2.50 0.83
N ASP A 79 -1.43 2.64 1.74
CA ASP A 79 0.00 2.45 1.48
C ASP A 79 0.31 1.01 1.04
N ALA A 80 -0.26 0.00 1.73
CA ALA A 80 -0.15 -1.40 1.33
C ALA A 80 -0.72 -1.65 -0.07
N LYS A 81 -1.92 -1.13 -0.36
CA LYS A 81 -2.55 -1.22 -1.67
C LYS A 81 -1.67 -0.59 -2.75
N MET A 82 -1.13 0.61 -2.51
CA MET A 82 -0.26 1.29 -3.46
C MET A 82 1.03 0.52 -3.72
N ARG A 83 1.71 0.00 -2.68
CA ARG A 83 2.88 -0.87 -2.85
C ARG A 83 2.56 -2.12 -3.67
N LEU A 84 1.43 -2.77 -3.38
CA LEU A 84 0.98 -3.95 -4.12
C LEU A 84 0.76 -3.63 -5.61
N ILE A 85 0.11 -2.51 -5.93
CA ILE A 85 -0.10 -2.07 -7.31
C ILE A 85 1.20 -1.67 -8.00
N LEU A 86 2.13 -1.00 -7.31
CA LEU A 86 3.43 -0.62 -7.88
C LEU A 86 4.26 -1.84 -8.30
N LYS A 87 4.14 -2.98 -7.59
CA LYS A 87 4.73 -4.25 -8.05
C LYS A 87 4.21 -4.62 -9.43
N PHE A 88 2.92 -4.48 -9.68
CA PHE A 88 2.31 -4.73 -10.99
C PHE A 88 2.67 -3.66 -12.01
N HIS A 89 2.77 -2.40 -11.61
CA HIS A 89 3.18 -1.32 -12.52
C HIS A 89 4.53 -1.60 -13.18
N ASN A 90 5.52 -2.04 -12.39
CA ASN A 90 6.83 -2.39 -12.92
C ASN A 90 6.75 -3.57 -13.89
N LEU A 91 5.85 -4.53 -13.66
CA LEU A 91 5.59 -5.60 -14.61
C LEU A 91 4.99 -5.07 -15.92
N PHE A 92 4.10 -4.07 -15.88
CA PHE A 92 3.46 -3.49 -17.07
C PHE A 92 4.35 -2.54 -17.88
N LYS A 93 5.35 -1.89 -17.27
CA LYS A 93 6.23 -0.92 -17.96
C LYS A 93 6.95 -1.53 -19.17
N ALA A 94 7.33 -2.81 -19.10
CA ALA A 94 7.97 -3.53 -20.20
C ALA A 94 7.04 -3.71 -21.42
N TYR A 95 5.72 -3.72 -21.23
CA TYR A 95 4.74 -4.04 -22.25
C TYR A 95 4.21 -2.83 -23.01
N ARG A 96 4.51 -1.61 -22.55
CA ARG A 96 4.07 -0.40 -23.23
C ARG A 96 4.49 -0.42 -24.69
N LYS A 97 5.79 -0.61 -24.94
CA LYS A 97 6.35 -0.70 -26.29
C LYS A 97 5.75 -1.85 -27.11
N GLU A 98 5.52 -3.00 -26.49
CA GLU A 98 5.00 -4.18 -27.18
C GLU A 98 3.52 -4.03 -27.57
N LEU A 99 2.72 -3.41 -26.71
CA LEU A 99 1.31 -3.11 -26.95
C LEU A 99 1.15 -2.03 -28.04
N GLU A 100 2.02 -1.02 -28.03
CA GLU A 100 2.08 0.00 -29.09
C GLU A 100 2.43 -0.63 -30.45
N HIS A 101 3.48 -1.46 -30.50
CA HIS A 101 4.01 -1.97 -31.78
C HIS A 101 3.24 -3.17 -32.35
N THR A 102 2.80 -4.11 -31.50
CA THR A 102 2.15 -5.35 -31.96
C THR A 102 0.64 -5.29 -31.85
N GLY A 103 0.12 -4.46 -30.97
CA GLY A 103 -1.32 -4.26 -30.78
C GLY A 103 -1.90 -3.15 -31.66
N ASP A 104 -1.05 -2.36 -32.32
CA ASP A 104 -1.44 -1.13 -33.04
C ASP A 104 -2.28 -0.20 -32.15
N LEU A 105 -1.84 -0.07 -30.90
CA LEU A 105 -2.48 0.75 -29.89
C LEU A 105 -1.72 2.06 -29.75
N ASP A 106 -2.45 3.16 -29.66
CA ASP A 106 -1.83 4.44 -29.31
C ASP A 106 -1.45 4.48 -27.81
N GLU A 107 -0.60 5.45 -27.46
CA GLU A 107 -0.08 5.63 -26.11
C GLU A 107 -1.20 5.85 -25.06
N GLU A 108 -2.26 6.57 -25.45
CA GLU A 108 -3.40 6.88 -24.59
C GLU A 108 -4.21 5.60 -24.29
N GLN A 109 -4.45 4.77 -25.29
CA GLN A 109 -5.10 3.47 -25.16
C GLN A 109 -4.32 2.55 -24.24
N VAL A 110 -2.99 2.49 -24.39
CA VAL A 110 -2.14 1.68 -23.52
C VAL A 110 -2.20 2.14 -22.06
N ASP A 111 -2.12 3.46 -21.82
CA ASP A 111 -2.23 4.01 -20.47
C ASP A 111 -3.62 3.80 -19.86
N ALA A 112 -4.67 3.88 -20.67
CA ALA A 112 -6.04 3.63 -20.23
C ALA A 112 -6.32 2.13 -19.97
N ILE A 113 -5.77 1.20 -20.76
CA ILE A 113 -5.81 -0.24 -20.46
C ILE A 113 -5.12 -0.53 -19.13
N ARG A 114 -3.95 0.08 -18.90
CA ARG A 114 -3.23 -0.05 -17.64
C ARG A 114 -4.04 0.47 -16.45
N ALA A 115 -4.72 1.61 -16.61
CA ALA A 115 -5.60 2.17 -15.59
C ALA A 115 -6.77 1.24 -15.24
N ILE A 116 -7.39 0.57 -16.24
CA ILE A 116 -8.43 -0.44 -16.02
C ILE A 116 -7.90 -1.58 -15.15
N VAL A 117 -6.72 -2.10 -15.47
CA VAL A 117 -6.10 -3.19 -14.70
C VAL A 117 -5.84 -2.77 -13.25
N PHE A 118 -5.21 -1.61 -13.04
CA PHE A 118 -4.90 -1.16 -11.69
C PHE A 118 -6.15 -0.86 -10.88
N GLY A 119 -7.15 -0.21 -11.48
CA GLY A 119 -8.43 0.03 -10.84
C GLY A 119 -9.12 -1.28 -10.44
N TYR A 120 -9.13 -2.28 -11.33
CA TYR A 120 -9.68 -3.60 -11.03
C TYR A 120 -8.94 -4.28 -9.87
N LEU A 121 -7.61 -4.30 -9.88
CA LEU A 121 -6.81 -4.91 -8.80
C LEU A 121 -7.00 -4.17 -7.46
N LEU A 122 -7.06 -2.84 -7.46
CA LEU A 122 -7.30 -2.03 -6.27
C LEU A 122 -8.66 -2.30 -5.64
N ASN A 123 -9.70 -2.39 -6.47
CA ASN A 123 -11.07 -2.64 -6.04
C ASN A 123 -11.24 -4.04 -5.45
N ASN A 124 -10.46 -5.01 -5.93
CA ASN A 124 -10.48 -6.38 -5.42
C ASN A 124 -9.41 -6.66 -4.35
N THR A 125 -8.70 -5.63 -3.90
CA THR A 125 -7.76 -5.72 -2.78
C THR A 125 -8.47 -5.28 -1.50
N ILE A 126 -8.45 -6.11 -0.46
CA ILE A 126 -9.01 -5.78 0.86
C ILE A 126 -7.98 -5.93 1.96
N ALA A 127 -8.21 -5.28 3.10
CA ALA A 127 -7.49 -5.60 4.33
C ALA A 127 -7.96 -6.97 4.85
N THR A 128 -7.03 -7.91 5.02
CA THR A 128 -7.32 -9.25 5.55
C THR A 128 -7.02 -9.35 7.03
N ASN A 129 -6.05 -8.57 7.52
CA ASN A 129 -5.68 -8.52 8.93
C ASN A 129 -5.26 -7.10 9.30
N THR A 130 -5.51 -6.73 10.54
CA THR A 130 -5.09 -5.45 11.10
C THR A 130 -4.53 -5.66 12.49
N TYR A 131 -3.56 -4.83 12.87
CA TYR A 131 -2.98 -4.79 14.20
C TYR A 131 -2.66 -3.33 14.55
N VAL A 132 -2.92 -2.96 15.80
CA VAL A 132 -2.66 -1.62 16.32
C VAL A 132 -1.86 -1.77 17.60
N ASN A 133 -0.66 -1.16 17.61
CA ASN A 133 0.12 -1.00 18.83
C ASN A 133 -0.12 0.41 19.38
N LYS A 134 -0.82 0.49 20.51
CA LYS A 134 -1.13 1.79 21.15
C LYS A 134 0.09 2.44 21.83
N SER A 135 1.07 1.63 22.24
CA SER A 135 2.30 2.12 22.88
C SER A 135 3.20 2.84 21.87
N THR A 136 3.41 2.23 20.71
CA THR A 136 4.20 2.82 19.62
C THR A 136 3.38 3.69 18.68
N GLN A 137 2.06 3.74 18.87
CA GLN A 137 1.12 4.45 18.00
C GLN A 137 1.26 4.02 16.53
N THR A 138 1.31 2.71 16.29
CA THR A 138 1.53 2.15 14.95
C THR A 138 0.38 1.26 14.55
N ALA A 139 -0.12 1.45 13.33
CA ALA A 139 -1.05 0.57 12.66
C ALA A 139 -0.28 -0.29 11.64
N VAL A 140 -0.52 -1.60 11.66
CA VAL A 140 -0.02 -2.54 10.65
C VAL A 140 -1.23 -3.23 10.01
N VAL A 141 -1.24 -3.28 8.68
CA VAL A 141 -2.33 -3.88 7.91
C VAL A 141 -1.76 -4.89 6.93
N LYS A 142 -2.37 -6.07 6.85
CA LYS A 142 -2.15 -7.00 5.75
C LYS A 142 -3.27 -6.82 4.73
N VAL A 143 -2.92 -6.66 3.46
CA VAL A 143 -3.88 -6.62 2.35
C VAL A 143 -3.67 -7.81 1.42
N ALA A 144 -4.74 -8.22 0.75
CA ALA A 144 -4.69 -9.24 -0.29
C ALA A 144 -5.69 -8.96 -1.41
N ILE A 145 -5.32 -9.34 -2.64
CA ILE A 145 -6.27 -9.46 -3.75
C ILE A 145 -7.10 -10.72 -3.50
N ILE A 146 -8.38 -10.54 -3.17
CA ILE A 146 -9.29 -11.65 -2.82
C ILE A 146 -10.01 -12.22 -4.04
N HIS A 147 -10.18 -11.41 -5.08
CA HIS A 147 -10.81 -11.80 -6.33
C HIS A 147 -10.01 -11.25 -7.49
N CYS A 148 -9.70 -12.09 -8.47
CA CYS A 148 -9.17 -11.59 -9.73
C CYS A 148 -9.45 -12.60 -10.83
N SER A 149 -10.13 -12.15 -11.88
CA SER A 149 -10.41 -12.96 -13.05
C SER A 149 -9.89 -12.31 -14.31
N LEU A 150 -9.10 -13.07 -15.07
CA LEU A 150 -8.64 -12.63 -16.40
C LEU A 150 -9.82 -12.41 -17.34
N TYR A 151 -10.90 -13.19 -17.19
CA TYR A 151 -12.12 -13.02 -17.98
C TYR A 151 -12.77 -11.65 -17.72
N GLU A 152 -12.92 -11.26 -16.45
CA GLU A 152 -13.50 -9.97 -16.08
C GLU A 152 -12.63 -8.79 -16.53
N LEU A 153 -11.31 -8.91 -16.41
CA LEU A 153 -10.37 -7.91 -16.92
C LEU A 153 -10.50 -7.72 -18.44
N ASN A 154 -10.52 -8.81 -19.19
CA ASN A 154 -10.70 -8.76 -20.65
C ASN A 154 -12.08 -8.18 -21.03
N ARG A 155 -13.13 -8.53 -20.28
CA ARG A 155 -14.46 -7.96 -20.47
C ARG A 155 -14.48 -6.45 -20.20
N ALA A 156 -13.77 -5.98 -19.17
CA ALA A 156 -13.67 -4.56 -18.84
C ALA A 156 -12.95 -3.77 -19.94
N VAL A 157 -11.85 -4.31 -20.48
CA VAL A 157 -11.13 -3.70 -21.61
C VAL A 157 -12.02 -3.61 -22.85
N ARG A 158 -12.67 -4.71 -23.25
CA ARG A 158 -13.59 -4.73 -24.41
C ARG A 158 -14.74 -3.73 -24.27
N LYS A 159 -15.29 -3.60 -23.06
CA LYS A 159 -16.36 -2.63 -22.79
C LYS A 159 -15.87 -1.18 -22.96
N ARG A 160 -14.63 -0.89 -22.55
CA ARG A 160 -14.06 0.47 -22.66
C ARG A 160 -13.63 0.81 -24.08
N PHE A 161 -13.16 -0.17 -24.83
CA PHE A 161 -12.65 -0.01 -26.19
C PHE A 161 -13.36 -0.96 -27.18
N PRO A 162 -14.61 -0.68 -27.55
CA PRO A 162 -15.38 -1.54 -28.44
C PRO A 162 -14.83 -1.61 -29.86
N SER A 163 -14.00 -0.64 -30.27
CA SER A 163 -13.36 -0.57 -31.59
C SER A 163 -12.07 -1.37 -31.70
N LEU A 164 -11.56 -1.96 -30.61
CA LEU A 164 -10.34 -2.77 -30.68
C LEU A 164 -10.58 -4.00 -31.55
N ASN A 165 -9.69 -4.18 -32.53
CA ASN A 165 -9.71 -5.36 -33.37
C ASN A 165 -9.39 -6.63 -32.56
N ARG A 166 -9.72 -7.79 -33.15
CA ARG A 166 -9.54 -9.09 -32.51
C ARG A 166 -8.08 -9.37 -32.13
N THR A 167 -7.14 -9.01 -33.00
CA THR A 167 -5.69 -9.22 -32.80
C THR A 167 -5.18 -8.46 -31.58
N ALA A 168 -5.57 -7.18 -31.43
CA ALA A 168 -5.22 -6.36 -30.28
C ALA A 168 -5.79 -6.95 -28.98
N LEU A 169 -7.06 -7.37 -29.00
CA LEU A 169 -7.71 -8.01 -27.84
C LEU A 169 -7.05 -9.34 -27.45
N GLU A 170 -6.67 -10.16 -28.41
CA GLU A 170 -5.92 -11.41 -28.17
C GLU A 170 -4.54 -11.13 -27.59
N HIS A 171 -3.85 -10.10 -28.10
CA HIS A 171 -2.55 -9.68 -27.58
C HIS A 171 -2.65 -9.20 -26.13
N ILE A 172 -3.61 -8.32 -25.82
CA ILE A 172 -3.86 -7.84 -24.45
C ILE A 172 -4.18 -9.03 -23.52
N SER A 173 -5.08 -9.91 -23.94
CA SER A 173 -5.49 -11.09 -23.15
C SER A 173 -4.30 -11.99 -22.82
N ARG A 174 -3.41 -12.21 -23.79
CA ARG A 174 -2.18 -12.99 -23.60
C ARG A 174 -1.26 -12.32 -22.58
N ARG A 175 -1.07 -11.00 -22.65
CA ARG A 175 -0.23 -10.28 -21.67
C ARG A 175 -0.80 -10.30 -20.26
N PHE A 176 -2.12 -10.16 -20.13
CA PHE A 176 -2.78 -10.32 -18.84
C PHE A 176 -2.54 -11.71 -18.26
N LYS A 177 -2.68 -12.77 -19.06
CA LYS A 177 -2.39 -14.13 -18.61
C LYS A 177 -0.92 -14.31 -18.20
N GLU A 178 0.02 -13.81 -18.99
CA GLU A 178 1.46 -13.91 -18.70
C GLU A 178 1.85 -13.22 -17.38
N LYS A 179 1.25 -12.06 -17.06
CA LYS A 179 1.62 -11.27 -15.88
C LYS A 179 0.78 -11.49 -14.66
N LEU A 180 -0.49 -11.75 -14.85
CA LEU A 180 -1.45 -11.84 -13.78
C LEU A 180 -1.94 -13.27 -13.58
N GLY A 181 -1.61 -14.24 -14.44
CA GLY A 181 -2.13 -15.62 -14.34
C GLY A 181 -1.75 -16.38 -13.06
N SER A 182 -0.72 -15.93 -12.33
CA SER A 182 -0.37 -16.47 -11.01
C SER A 182 -1.20 -15.86 -9.85
N ILE A 183 -2.02 -14.86 -10.15
CA ILE A 183 -2.81 -14.08 -9.19
C ILE A 183 -4.31 -14.13 -9.55
N CYS A 184 -4.60 -14.14 -10.85
CA CYS A 184 -5.92 -14.06 -11.45
C CYS A 184 -6.24 -15.39 -12.11
N HIS A 185 -7.36 -15.98 -11.69
CA HIS A 185 -7.80 -17.30 -12.11
C HIS A 185 -9.16 -17.22 -12.81
#